data_AF-A0A2V5KQD3-F1
#
_entry.id   AF-A0A2V5KQD3-F1
#
_cell.length_a   1.000
_cell.length_b   1.000
_cell.length_c   1.000
_cell.angle_alpha   90.00
_cell.angle_beta   90.00
_cell.angle_gamma   90.00
#
_symmetry.space_group_name_H-M   'P 1'
#
loop_
_entity.id
_entity.type
_entity.pdbx_description
1 polymer ?
#
loop_
_entity_poly.entity_id
_entity_poly.type
_entity_poly.pdbx_seq_one_letter_code
_entity_poly.pdbx_strand_id
1 'polypeptide(L)'
;MTIGHRVFLVTFLVSFSGSISADADTIDDYLRSQMQRLHIPCASLAIVRDGRVIKTQGYGFASLELKAPATTETVYEIGSNTKQFKATAIMMLVEEGRC
;
A
#
# COMPACT_ATOMS: atom_id res chain seq x y z
N MET A 1 -52.36 -42.53 -2.82
CA MET A 1 -52.00 -42.17 -1.42
C MET A 1 -50.48 -42.09 -1.35
N THR A 2 -49.87 -40.96 -1.73
CA THR A 2 -49.52 -39.76 -0.92
C THR A 2 -48.42 -39.99 0.12
N ILE A 3 -47.43 -39.07 0.05
CA ILE A 3 -46.35 -38.73 1.00
C ILE A 3 -45.05 -39.51 0.71
N GLY A 4 -43.97 -38.93 0.16
CA GLY A 4 -43.51 -37.54 0.17
C GLY A 4 -42.28 -37.42 1.04
N HIS A 5 -41.10 -37.76 0.53
CA HIS A 5 -39.81 -37.39 1.15
C HIS A 5 -38.92 -36.75 0.08
N ARG A 6 -39.15 -35.46 -0.08
CA ARG A 6 -38.21 -34.52 -0.70
C ARG A 6 -37.02 -34.38 0.25
N VAL A 7 -35.91 -35.04 -0.05
CA VAL A 7 -34.61 -34.68 0.53
C VAL A 7 -33.80 -34.02 -0.58
N PHE A 8 -34.00 -32.71 -0.65
CA PHE A 8 -33.27 -31.77 -1.48
C PHE A 8 -31.87 -31.66 -0.88
N LEU A 9 -30.94 -32.48 -1.38
CA LEU A 9 -29.54 -32.47 -0.93
C LEU A 9 -28.87 -31.26 -1.57
N VAL A 10 -28.96 -30.13 -0.87
CA VAL A 10 -28.24 -28.88 -1.15
C VAL A 10 -26.75 -29.20 -1.20
N THR A 11 -26.23 -29.36 -2.41
CA THR A 11 -24.79 -29.43 -2.63
C THR A 11 -24.27 -28.00 -2.54
N PHE A 12 -23.77 -27.66 -1.37
CA PHE A 12 -23.08 -26.41 -1.07
C PHE A 12 -21.79 -26.36 -1.90
N LEU A 13 -21.88 -25.75 -3.08
CA LEU A 13 -20.74 -25.43 -3.93
C LEU A 13 -19.96 -24.32 -3.21
N VAL A 14 -18.95 -24.72 -2.42
CA VAL A 14 -17.96 -23.81 -1.87
C VAL A 14 -17.17 -23.24 -3.05
N SER A 15 -17.56 -22.06 -3.52
CA SER A 15 -16.72 -21.23 -4.37
C SER A 15 -15.51 -20.79 -3.54
N PHE A 16 -14.41 -21.54 -3.62
CA PHE A 16 -13.12 -21.09 -3.13
C PHE A 16 -12.59 -20.03 -4.10
N SER A 17 -13.05 -18.80 -3.94
CA SER A 17 -12.34 -17.63 -4.45
C SER A 17 -11.10 -17.44 -3.60
N GLY A 18 -10.05 -18.19 -3.92
CA GLY A 18 -8.71 -17.94 -3.40
C GLY A 18 -8.25 -16.58 -3.92
N SER A 19 -8.41 -15.54 -3.11
CA SER A 19 -7.70 -14.29 -3.31
C SER A 19 -6.21 -14.60 -3.24
N ILE A 20 -5.51 -14.47 -4.36
CA ILE A 20 -4.05 -14.42 -4.37
C ILE A 20 -3.67 -13.10 -3.67
N SER A 21 -3.55 -13.14 -2.35
CA SER A 21 -2.80 -12.13 -1.61
C SER A 21 -1.34 -12.34 -2.00
N ALA A 22 -0.89 -11.66 -3.06
CA ALA A 22 0.53 -11.54 -3.31
C ALA A 22 1.16 -11.01 -2.02
N ASP A 23 2.02 -11.82 -1.43
CA ASP A 23 2.35 -11.84 -0.02
C ASP A 23 2.91 -10.49 0.45
N ALA A 24 2.05 -9.68 1.07
CA ALA A 24 2.39 -8.36 1.60
C ALA A 24 3.54 -8.43 2.62
N ASP A 25 3.84 -9.62 3.14
CA ASP A 25 4.89 -9.89 4.10
C ASP A 25 6.27 -10.04 3.44
N THR A 26 6.35 -10.54 2.19
CA THR A 26 7.64 -10.63 1.46
C THR A 26 8.29 -9.26 1.26
N ILE A 27 7.48 -8.22 1.10
CA ILE A 27 7.96 -6.84 0.93
C ILE A 27 8.48 -6.29 2.26
N ASP A 28 7.88 -6.68 3.39
CA ASP A 28 8.29 -6.22 4.71
C ASP A 28 9.65 -6.83 5.08
N ASP A 29 9.83 -8.12 4.81
CA ASP A 29 11.09 -8.81 5.05
C ASP A 29 12.20 -8.24 4.17
N TYR A 30 11.92 -8.01 2.88
CA TYR A 30 12.85 -7.33 2.00
C TYR A 30 13.21 -5.95 2.53
N LEU A 31 12.22 -5.11 2.83
CA LEU A 31 12.47 -3.73 3.26
C LEU A 31 13.25 -3.69 4.58
N ARG A 32 12.88 -4.52 5.57
CA ARG A 32 13.63 -4.64 6.84
C ARG A 32 15.06 -5.09 6.60
N SER A 33 15.30 -6.08 5.73
CA SER A 33 16.66 -6.53 5.39
C SER A 33 17.49 -5.41 4.76
N GLN A 34 16.88 -4.60 3.89
CA GLN A 34 17.55 -3.46 3.26
C GLN A 34 17.83 -2.34 4.24
N MET A 35 16.86 -2.02 5.10
CA MET A 35 17.03 -1.00 6.14
C MET A 35 18.16 -1.37 7.09
N GLN A 36 18.25 -2.64 7.51
CA GLN A 36 19.37 -3.13 8.31
C GLN A 36 20.70 -3.03 7.56
N ARG A 37 20.76 -3.54 6.32
CA ARG A 37 21.99 -3.55 5.51
C ARG A 37 22.51 -2.13 5.23
N LEU A 38 21.62 -1.20 4.96
CA LEU A 38 21.93 0.19 4.58
C LEU A 38 21.92 1.15 5.76
N HIS A 39 21.67 0.66 6.98
CA HIS A 39 21.56 1.47 8.19
C HIS A 39 20.54 2.61 8.06
N ILE A 40 19.38 2.33 7.44
CA ILE A 40 18.29 3.28 7.27
C ILE A 40 17.44 3.28 8.55
N PRO A 41 17.36 4.41 9.29
CA PRO A 41 16.66 4.46 10.58
C PRO A 41 15.14 4.47 10.43
N CYS A 42 14.63 4.93 9.28
CA CYS A 42 13.23 5.25 9.08
C CYS A 42 12.83 5.06 7.61
N ALA A 43 11.66 4.46 7.37
CA ALA A 43 11.03 4.43 6.07
C ALA A 43 9.50 4.37 6.22
N SER A 44 8.78 4.89 5.22
CA SER A 44 7.34 4.69 5.07
C SER A 44 7.05 4.19 3.65
N LEU A 45 6.12 3.24 3.53
CA LEU A 45 5.79 2.56 2.28
C LEU A 45 4.29 2.64 2.02
N ALA A 46 3.92 2.89 0.76
CA ALA A 46 2.58 2.67 0.23
C ALA A 46 2.66 1.85 -1.05
N ILE A 47 1.78 0.86 -1.21
CA ILE A 47 1.65 0.06 -2.43
C ILE A 47 0.27 0.29 -3.02
N VAL A 48 0.24 0.72 -4.28
CA VAL A 48 -0.99 1.00 -5.02
C VAL A 48 -1.09 0.03 -6.19
N ARG A 49 -2.24 -0.62 -6.33
CA ARG A 49 -2.57 -1.53 -7.43
C ARG A 49 -3.97 -1.17 -7.93
N ASP A 50 -4.12 -0.96 -9.23
CA ASP A 50 -5.39 -0.62 -9.88
C ASP A 50 -6.11 0.57 -9.22
N GLY A 51 -5.35 1.62 -8.91
CA GLY A 51 -5.85 2.84 -8.26
C GLY A 51 -6.23 2.67 -6.78
N ARG A 52 -6.02 1.50 -6.19
CA ARG A 52 -6.33 1.21 -4.78
C ARG A 52 -5.07 1.00 -3.98
N VAL A 53 -5.01 1.60 -2.80
CA VAL A 53 -3.96 1.33 -1.82
C VAL A 53 -4.20 -0.05 -1.25
N ILE A 54 -3.25 -0.97 -1.46
CA ILE A 54 -3.31 -2.35 -0.96
C ILE A 54 -2.43 -2.57 0.28
N LYS A 55 -1.52 -1.64 0.57
CA LYS A 55 -0.68 -1.66 1.77
C LYS A 55 -0.15 -0.26 2.09
N THR A 56 -0.14 0.10 3.37
CA THR A 56 0.64 1.22 3.92
C THR A 56 1.30 0.79 5.22
N GLN A 57 2.53 1.22 5.47
CA GLN A 57 3.25 0.86 6.69
C GLN A 57 4.41 1.83 6.95
N GLY A 58 4.63 2.15 8.23
CA GLY A 58 5.84 2.83 8.73
C GLY A 58 6.83 1.85 9.37
N TYR A 59 8.13 2.12 9.25
CA TYR A 59 9.22 1.28 9.73
C TYR A 59 10.28 2.11 10.44
N GLY A 60 10.72 1.64 11.61
CA GLY A 60 11.79 2.28 12.38
C GLY A 60 11.31 3.53 13.12
N PHE A 61 12.20 4.51 13.27
CA PHE A 61 11.98 5.70 14.09
C PHE A 61 12.22 6.98 13.29
N ALA A 62 11.21 7.86 13.23
CA ALA A 62 11.29 9.18 12.64
C ALA A 62 12.28 10.11 13.39
N SER A 63 12.49 9.89 14.69
CA SER A 63 13.58 10.48 15.47
C SER A 63 14.15 9.44 16.41
N LEU A 64 15.46 9.27 16.38
CA LEU A 64 16.18 8.34 17.25
C LEU A 64 16.28 8.89 18.68
N GLU A 65 16.46 10.21 18.81
CA GLU A 65 16.60 10.93 20.07
C GLU A 65 15.30 10.87 20.88
N LEU A 66 14.18 11.15 20.22
CA LEU A 66 12.85 11.13 20.84
C LEU A 66 12.24 9.73 20.86
N LYS A 67 12.89 8.75 20.20
CA LYS A 67 12.35 7.41 19.94
C LYS A 67 10.95 7.48 19.33
N ALA A 68 10.71 8.47 18.47
CA ALA A 68 9.43 8.68 17.82
C ALA A 68 9.29 7.65 16.68
N PRO A 69 8.27 6.77 16.69
CA PRO A 69 8.11 5.76 15.66
C PRO A 69 7.76 6.40 14.31
N ALA A 70 8.24 5.80 13.23
CA ALA A 70 7.76 6.12 11.89
C ALA A 70 6.32 5.62 11.71
N THR A 71 5.48 6.43 11.09
CA THR A 71 4.07 6.13 10.79
C THR A 71 3.76 6.45 9.34
N THR A 72 2.59 6.02 8.84
CA THR A 72 2.13 6.38 7.49
C THR A 72 1.97 7.88 7.27
N GLU A 73 1.91 8.66 8.34
CA GLU A 73 1.76 10.12 8.33
C GLU A 73 3.09 10.85 8.58
N THR A 74 4.21 10.14 8.69
CA THR A 74 5.52 10.78 8.86
C THR A 74 5.88 11.58 7.61
N VAL A 75 6.22 12.86 7.79
CA VAL A 75 6.59 13.76 6.71
C VAL A 75 8.09 13.65 6.43
N TYR A 76 8.45 13.53 5.15
CA TYR A 76 9.84 13.47 4.68
C TYR A 76 10.08 14.56 3.63
N GLU A 77 11.32 15.03 3.53
CA GLU A 77 11.74 15.83 2.39
C GLU A 77 11.87 14.95 1.14
N ILE A 78 11.02 15.16 0.15
CA ILE A 78 10.99 14.34 -1.09
C ILE A 78 11.97 14.82 -2.17
N GLY A 79 12.71 15.91 -1.92
CA GLY A 79 13.76 16.43 -2.79
C GLY A 79 13.31 16.64 -4.25
N SER A 80 14.05 16.05 -5.19
CA SER A 80 13.82 16.20 -6.64
C SER A 80 12.46 15.70 -7.12
N ASN A 81 11.74 14.88 -6.36
CA ASN A 81 10.37 14.46 -6.71
C ASN A 81 9.42 15.67 -6.78
N THR A 82 9.73 16.74 -6.04
CA THR A 82 9.01 18.03 -6.11
C THR A 82 8.98 18.62 -7.53
N LYS A 83 9.95 18.29 -8.40
CA LYS A 83 10.00 18.80 -9.77
C LYS A 83 8.80 18.39 -10.60
N GLN A 84 8.27 17.18 -10.40
CA GLN A 84 7.08 16.72 -11.11
C GLN A 84 5.88 17.61 -10.77
N PHE A 85 5.67 17.92 -9.49
CA PHE A 85 4.61 18.84 -9.05
C PHE A 85 4.77 20.24 -9.65
N LYS A 86 5.99 20.78 -9.66
CA LYS A 86 6.27 22.08 -10.30
C LYS A 86 5.96 22.07 -11.80
N ALA A 87 6.40 21.03 -12.50
CA ALA A 87 6.15 20.89 -13.93
C ALA A 87 4.64 20.78 -14.22
N THR A 88 3.91 19.99 -13.43
CA THR A 88 2.45 19.89 -13.54
C THR A 88 1.78 21.24 -13.33
N ALA A 89 2.14 21.98 -12.28
CA ALA A 89 1.58 23.31 -12.04
C ALA A 89 1.84 24.30 -13.20
N ILE A 90 3.04 24.26 -13.78
CA ILE A 90 3.36 25.06 -14.97
C ILE A 90 2.49 24.62 -16.16
N MET A 91 2.37 23.32 -16.42
CA MET A 91 1.57 22.84 -17.54
C MET A 91 0.08 23.15 -17.40
N MET A 92 -0.46 23.16 -16.18
CA MET A 92 -1.83 23.64 -15.93
C MET A 92 -2.00 25.10 -16.35
N LEU A 93 -1.02 25.96 -16.05
CA LEU A 93 -1.06 27.36 -16.49
C LEU A 93 -0.92 27.50 -18.02
N VAL A 94 -0.13 26.64 -18.67
CA VAL A 94 -0.04 26.58 -20.14
C VAL A 94 -1.38 26.19 -20.76
N GLU A 95 -2.06 25.17 -20.21
CA GLU A 95 -3.40 24.75 -20.65
C GLU A 95 -4.45 25.85 -20.46
N GLU A 96 -4.32 26.66 -19.40
CA GLU A 96 -5.15 27.84 -19.17
C GLU A 96 -4.79 29.05 -20.06
N GLY A 97 -3.72 28.98 -20.86
CA GLY A 97 -3.23 30.09 -21.69
C GLY A 97 -2.60 31.24 -20.90
N ARG A 98 -2.06 30.95 -19.70
CA ARG A 98 -1.50 31.92 -18.75
C ARG A 98 0.03 31.87 -18.66
N CYS A 99 0.69 31.28 -19.66
CA CYS A 99 2.14 31.21 -19.80
C CYS A 99 2.57 31.87 -21.11
#